data_AF-A0A523L838-F1
#
_entry.id   AF-A0A523L838-F1
#
_cell.length_a   1.000
_cell.length_b   1.000
_cell.length_c   1.000
_cell.angle_alpha   90.00
_cell.angle_beta   90.00
_cell.angle_gamma   90.00
#
_symmetry.space_group_name_H-M   'P 1'
#
loop_
_entity.id
_entity.type
_entity.pdbx_description
1 polymer ?
#
loop_
_entity_poly.entity_id
_entity_poly.type
_entity_poly.pdbx_seq_one_letter_code
_entity_poly.pdbx_strand_id
1 'polypeptide(L)'
;MSLRIQLLGVALLTLALPWAGYRYVQELEGALRDGLEQSLLASATTMAAALELQPLTGSNQTQGIAIESAIYAHPLITPPTIDGYRNDWSSAPETVRSLGSVAEYWVGLHERTVYLFLNVADEDLVYQSAPTQTPYGDRVLLLLGGEQDDWLLLHGSGPGSVRSQRARAPLFAPTAQYEDRVTGYWRTSAGGYNVEVRLPLDLIHGRLGLAVIDVDHATEQGTRAEAFEVSLQRSWQADSDLGPGNFIYRPRNLDALGGQFVQPGKRMRIVDPLGWVMFDGGAIDPLLESLAASSIGLAERFYRFILARGDAPYQGLEDPPGRLADATLSAALKGESVVAWYARGADASAVVAAAVPIRVDGEIRGGVVLEQGSDSILTLTNEALVTLMSFTLLASLLVAFGLLSYATLLSFRVQRLARAADTALSPEGEIRPALPGRNAGDEIGDLARSFTDLLRRLREYTEYLTTLKAKLAHELRTPLAVVTTSLDNLEREPHERPLVTLPGQAQGGHGSLGRHPRCHE
;
A
#
# COMPACT_ATOMS: atom_id res chain seq x y z
N MET A 1 2.47 -34.91 27.20
CA MET A 1 2.83 -33.85 26.23
C MET A 1 4.34 -33.65 26.25
N SER A 2 5.00 -33.49 25.11
CA SER A 2 6.45 -33.17 25.09
C SER A 2 6.66 -31.72 25.56
N LEU A 3 7.79 -31.46 26.23
CA LEU A 3 8.21 -30.12 26.69
C LEU A 3 8.15 -29.08 25.56
N ARG A 4 8.40 -29.52 24.32
CA ARG A 4 8.30 -28.71 23.10
C ARG A 4 6.89 -28.15 22.87
N ILE A 5 5.85 -28.95 23.10
CA ILE A 5 4.45 -28.53 22.91
C ILE A 5 4.03 -27.54 24.02
N GLN A 6 4.49 -27.77 25.26
CA GLN A 6 4.22 -26.85 26.38
C GLN A 6 4.87 -25.48 26.14
N LEU A 7 6.13 -25.45 25.70
CA LEU A 7 6.85 -24.20 25.41
C LEU A 7 6.36 -23.52 24.13
N LEU A 8 5.86 -24.28 23.15
CA LEU A 8 5.14 -23.71 22.01
C LEU A 8 3.85 -23.01 22.47
N GLY A 9 3.12 -23.56 23.43
CA GLY A 9 1.95 -22.91 24.04
C GLY A 9 2.29 -21.58 24.71
N VAL A 10 3.41 -21.53 25.46
CA VAL A 10 3.87 -20.28 26.09
C VAL A 10 4.33 -19.26 25.05
N ALA A 11 5.08 -19.69 24.03
CA ALA A 11 5.51 -18.80 22.93
C ALA A 11 4.32 -18.22 22.14
N LEU A 12 3.27 -19.00 21.95
CA LEU A 12 2.03 -18.56 21.29
C LEU A 12 1.27 -17.57 22.18
N LEU A 13 1.29 -17.78 23.50
CA LEU A 13 0.72 -16.84 24.47
C LEU A 13 1.51 -15.51 24.51
N THR A 14 2.83 -15.52 24.34
CA THR A 14 3.62 -14.27 24.22
C THR A 14 3.28 -13.48 22.95
N LEU A 15 2.90 -14.16 21.87
CA LEU A 15 2.44 -13.51 20.63
C LEU A 15 1.03 -12.90 20.74
N ALA A 16 0.28 -13.20 21.80
CA ALA A 16 -1.01 -12.56 22.05
C ALA A 16 -0.89 -11.05 22.33
N LEU A 17 0.22 -10.60 22.92
CA LEU A 17 0.48 -9.18 23.20
C LEU A 17 0.59 -8.32 21.92
N PRO A 18 1.48 -8.62 20.95
CA PRO A 18 1.54 -7.85 19.72
C PRO A 18 0.26 -7.99 18.89
N TRP A 19 -0.45 -9.11 18.98
CA TRP A 19 -1.76 -9.27 18.33
C TRP A 19 -2.85 -8.39 18.95
N ALA A 20 -2.91 -8.29 20.28
CA ALA A 20 -3.81 -7.38 20.97
C ALA A 20 -3.47 -5.92 20.65
N GLY A 21 -2.17 -5.60 20.60
CA GLY A 21 -1.69 -4.30 20.16
C GLY A 21 -2.13 -3.95 18.73
N TYR A 22 -2.02 -4.89 17.81
CA TYR A 22 -2.53 -4.76 16.45
C TYR A 22 -4.04 -4.46 16.41
N ARG A 23 -4.85 -5.22 17.17
CA ARG A 23 -6.30 -5.00 17.25
C ARG A 23 -6.64 -3.61 17.79
N TYR A 24 -5.93 -3.16 18.82
CA TYR A 24 -6.11 -1.83 19.39
C TYR A 24 -5.82 -0.72 18.36
N VAL A 25 -4.76 -0.85 17.56
CA VAL A 25 -4.45 0.13 16.51
C VAL A 25 -5.55 0.18 15.45
N GLN A 26 -6.08 -0.97 15.04
CA GLN A 26 -7.19 -1.00 14.07
C GLN A 26 -8.47 -0.36 14.63
N GLU A 27 -8.79 -0.60 15.90
CA GLU A 27 -9.93 0.02 16.57
C GLU A 27 -9.75 1.53 16.72
N LEU A 28 -8.55 1.98 17.13
CA LEU A 28 -8.22 3.38 17.25
C LEU A 28 -8.27 4.10 15.89
N GLU A 29 -7.67 3.52 14.85
CA GLU A 29 -7.73 4.06 13.50
C GLU A 29 -9.18 4.14 13.01
N GLY A 30 -9.98 3.10 13.23
CA GLY A 30 -11.42 3.10 12.94
C GLY A 30 -12.15 4.26 13.61
N ALA A 31 -11.96 4.43 14.93
CA ALA A 31 -12.58 5.52 15.69
C ALA A 31 -12.11 6.92 15.22
N LEU A 32 -10.83 7.06 14.85
CA LEU A 32 -10.30 8.32 14.31
C LEU A 32 -10.89 8.64 12.94
N ARG A 33 -11.04 7.62 12.07
CA ARG A 33 -11.69 7.78 10.76
C ARG A 33 -13.15 8.17 10.93
N ASP A 34 -13.90 7.45 11.77
CA ASP A 34 -15.31 7.76 12.05
C ASP A 34 -15.48 9.19 12.59
N GLY A 35 -14.61 9.61 13.52
CA GLY A 35 -14.60 10.98 14.05
C GLY A 35 -14.29 12.03 12.99
N LEU A 36 -13.36 11.73 12.08
CA LEU A 36 -13.02 12.62 10.97
C LEU A 36 -14.16 12.72 9.95
N GLU A 37 -14.79 11.59 9.60
CA GLU A 37 -15.97 11.55 8.72
C GLU A 37 -17.09 12.41 9.28
N GLN A 38 -17.45 12.22 10.56
CA GLN A 38 -18.53 12.99 11.21
C GLN A 38 -18.21 14.49 11.26
N SER A 39 -16.97 14.85 11.61
CA SER A 39 -16.52 16.24 11.68
C SER A 39 -16.52 16.92 10.31
N LEU A 40 -16.04 16.23 9.27
CA LEU A 40 -15.98 16.73 7.91
C LEU A 40 -17.39 16.87 7.31
N LEU A 41 -18.24 15.88 7.52
CA LEU A 41 -19.63 15.90 7.09
C LEU A 41 -20.42 17.03 7.77
N ALA A 42 -20.26 17.23 9.07
CA ALA A 42 -20.89 18.33 9.79
C ALA A 42 -20.40 19.71 9.28
N SER A 43 -19.10 19.82 9.01
CA SER A 43 -18.51 21.03 8.43
C SER A 43 -19.08 21.32 7.03
N ALA A 44 -19.09 20.31 6.15
CA ALA A 44 -19.64 20.43 4.80
C ALA A 44 -21.13 20.75 4.81
N THR A 45 -21.90 20.18 5.74
CA THR A 45 -23.33 20.46 5.93
C THR A 45 -23.58 21.91 6.33
N THR A 46 -22.75 22.44 7.22
CA THR A 46 -22.82 23.84 7.64
C THR A 46 -22.50 24.78 6.47
N MET A 47 -21.47 24.45 5.68
CA MET A 47 -21.10 25.21 4.48
C MET A 47 -22.19 25.17 3.41
N ALA A 48 -22.77 23.99 3.15
CA ALA A 48 -23.88 23.83 2.22
C ALA A 48 -25.08 24.69 2.63
N ALA A 49 -25.51 24.61 3.90
CA ALA A 49 -26.61 25.41 4.43
C ALA A 49 -26.37 26.93 4.31
N ALA A 50 -25.12 27.39 4.45
CA ALA A 50 -24.78 28.79 4.25
C ALA A 50 -24.90 29.22 2.77
N LEU A 51 -24.64 28.31 1.83
CA LEU A 51 -24.75 28.56 0.39
C LEU A 51 -26.19 28.46 -0.13
N GLU A 52 -27.09 27.74 0.57
CA GLU A 52 -28.53 27.69 0.24
C GLU A 52 -29.19 29.08 0.28
N LEU A 53 -28.64 30.00 1.09
CA LEU A 53 -29.13 31.36 1.25
C LEU A 53 -28.63 32.33 0.18
N GLN A 54 -27.79 31.88 -0.75
CA GLN A 54 -27.16 32.71 -1.77
C GLN A 54 -27.65 32.35 -3.17
N PRO A 55 -27.86 33.33 -4.07
CA PRO A 55 -28.13 33.04 -5.47
C PRO A 55 -26.87 32.46 -6.11
N LEU A 56 -26.89 31.16 -6.42
CA LEU A 56 -25.86 30.48 -7.21
C LEU A 56 -26.02 30.85 -8.70
N THR A 57 -25.87 32.14 -9.01
CA THR A 57 -25.87 32.63 -10.40
C THR A 57 -24.47 32.45 -10.99
N GLY A 58 -24.35 31.57 -11.97
CA GLY A 58 -23.08 31.31 -12.67
C GLY A 58 -23.22 30.41 -13.90
N SER A 59 -24.21 29.51 -13.90
CA SER A 59 -24.48 28.63 -15.02
C SER A 59 -25.73 29.08 -15.79
N ASN A 60 -25.54 29.78 -16.92
CA ASN A 60 -26.54 29.78 -17.99
C ASN A 60 -26.52 28.39 -18.66
N GLN A 61 -26.76 27.34 -17.89
CA GLN A 61 -26.81 25.99 -18.41
C GLN A 61 -28.11 25.79 -19.15
N THR A 62 -27.99 25.57 -20.46
CA THR A 62 -29.12 25.12 -21.25
C THR A 62 -29.28 23.63 -20.97
N GLN A 63 -30.41 23.25 -20.37
CA GLN A 63 -30.75 21.85 -20.12
C GLN A 63 -30.77 21.08 -21.46
N GLY A 64 -30.21 19.87 -21.46
CA GLY A 64 -30.21 18.97 -22.63
C GLY A 64 -28.91 18.91 -23.44
N ILE A 65 -27.95 19.81 -23.20
CA ILE A 65 -26.64 19.77 -23.87
C ILE A 65 -25.74 18.69 -23.24
N ALA A 66 -25.07 17.91 -24.09
CA ALA A 66 -24.16 16.84 -23.68
C ALA A 66 -22.98 17.36 -22.84
N ILE A 67 -22.58 16.61 -21.83
CA ILE A 67 -21.42 16.92 -20.98
C ILE A 67 -20.12 16.90 -21.80
N GLU A 68 -20.01 15.98 -22.76
CA GLU A 68 -18.82 15.80 -23.59
C GLU A 68 -18.50 17.04 -24.43
N SER A 69 -19.53 17.77 -24.87
CA SER A 69 -19.37 19.01 -25.64
C SER A 69 -19.13 20.25 -24.79
N ALA A 70 -19.27 20.15 -23.46
CA ALA A 70 -19.04 21.28 -22.58
C ALA A 70 -17.56 21.65 -22.51
N ILE A 71 -17.31 22.95 -22.59
CA ILE A 71 -15.98 23.55 -22.53
C ILE A 71 -15.84 24.26 -21.19
N TYR A 72 -14.91 23.78 -20.37
CA TYR A 72 -14.62 24.35 -19.06
C TYR A 72 -13.37 25.22 -19.13
N ALA A 73 -13.50 26.49 -18.75
CA ALA A 73 -12.42 27.45 -18.70
C ALA A 73 -11.77 27.48 -17.31
N HIS A 74 -10.51 27.10 -17.25
CA HIS A 74 -9.75 27.10 -16.00
C HIS A 74 -9.34 28.53 -15.61
N PRO A 75 -9.42 28.90 -14.33
CA PRO A 75 -8.99 30.22 -13.90
C PRO A 75 -7.48 30.41 -14.14
N LEU A 76 -7.13 31.56 -14.71
CA LEU A 76 -5.75 31.97 -14.92
C LEU A 76 -5.36 33.06 -13.91
N ILE A 77 -4.20 32.88 -13.27
CA ILE A 77 -3.66 33.81 -12.27
C ILE A 77 -3.19 35.10 -12.95
N THR A 78 -2.56 34.97 -14.12
CA THR A 78 -2.05 36.07 -14.95
C THR A 78 -2.57 35.94 -16.37
N PRO A 79 -2.76 37.07 -17.10
CA PRO A 79 -3.17 37.02 -18.50
C PRO A 79 -2.01 36.50 -19.38
N PRO A 80 -2.21 35.47 -20.21
CA PRO A 80 -1.22 35.03 -21.18
C PRO A 80 -0.92 36.08 -22.25
N THR A 81 0.30 36.02 -22.76
CA THR A 81 0.78 36.81 -23.90
C THR A 81 0.44 36.06 -25.18
N ILE A 82 -0.28 36.71 -26.10
CA ILE A 82 -0.72 36.08 -27.35
C ILE A 82 0.44 36.00 -28.35
N ASP A 83 1.23 34.93 -28.25
CA ASP A 83 2.43 34.69 -29.05
C ASP A 83 2.54 33.26 -29.61
N GLY A 84 1.55 32.41 -29.34
CA GLY A 84 1.51 31.03 -29.82
C GLY A 84 2.34 30.06 -29.00
N TYR A 85 2.68 30.41 -27.75
CA TYR A 85 3.25 29.51 -26.75
C TYR A 85 2.32 29.38 -25.53
N ARG A 86 2.31 28.20 -24.89
CA ARG A 86 1.50 27.93 -23.68
C ARG A 86 2.31 28.05 -22.38
N ASN A 87 3.57 28.47 -22.45
CA ASN A 87 4.52 28.39 -21.33
C ASN A 87 4.21 29.37 -20.20
N ASP A 88 3.49 30.46 -20.47
CA ASP A 88 3.07 31.46 -19.49
C ASP A 88 1.66 31.23 -18.92
N TRP A 89 0.97 30.16 -19.36
CA TRP A 89 -0.32 29.76 -18.83
C TRP A 89 -0.19 29.17 -17.43
N SER A 90 -0.92 29.73 -16.46
CA SER A 90 -0.91 29.22 -15.06
C SER A 90 -1.76 27.97 -14.84
N SER A 91 -2.61 27.59 -15.81
CA SER A 91 -3.41 26.36 -15.73
C SER A 91 -2.54 25.14 -15.92
N ALA A 92 -2.78 24.09 -15.13
CA ALA A 92 -1.98 22.88 -15.14
C ALA A 92 -2.03 22.16 -16.50
N PRO A 93 -0.95 21.52 -16.99
CA PRO A 93 -0.91 20.86 -18.30
C PRO A 93 -2.01 19.81 -18.51
N GLU A 94 -2.36 19.07 -17.45
CA GLU A 94 -3.39 18.02 -17.42
C GLU A 94 -4.81 18.53 -17.67
N THR A 95 -5.02 19.86 -17.72
CA THR A 95 -6.31 20.46 -18.13
C THR A 95 -6.57 20.39 -19.64
N VAL A 96 -5.69 19.70 -20.38
CA VAL A 96 -5.82 19.45 -21.82
C VAL A 96 -7.11 18.71 -22.15
N ARG A 97 -7.72 19.07 -23.28
CA ARG A 97 -8.85 18.36 -23.86
C ARG A 97 -8.52 17.98 -25.30
N SER A 98 -8.88 16.77 -25.70
CA SER A 98 -8.78 16.34 -27.09
C SER A 98 -9.95 16.87 -27.91
N LEU A 99 -9.65 17.26 -29.15
CA LEU A 99 -10.60 17.66 -30.18
C LEU A 99 -10.42 16.71 -31.36
N GLY A 100 -11.21 15.64 -31.36
CA GLY A 100 -10.99 14.53 -32.29
C GLY A 100 -9.63 13.87 -32.06
N SER A 101 -9.00 13.43 -33.15
CA SER A 101 -7.69 12.75 -33.12
C SER A 101 -6.50 13.65 -33.44
N VAL A 102 -6.74 14.87 -33.93
CA VAL A 102 -5.70 15.72 -34.53
C VAL A 102 -5.38 16.97 -33.70
N ALA A 103 -6.23 17.33 -32.73
CA ALA A 103 -6.06 18.57 -31.99
C ALA A 103 -6.23 18.38 -30.49
N GLU A 104 -5.45 19.14 -29.74
CA GLU A 104 -5.55 19.31 -28.30
C GLU A 104 -5.80 20.79 -28.00
N TYR A 105 -6.59 21.07 -26.98
CA TYR A 105 -6.87 22.44 -26.58
C TYR A 105 -6.89 22.65 -25.08
N TRP A 106 -6.59 23.88 -24.69
CA TRP A 106 -6.70 24.40 -23.33
C TRP A 106 -7.54 25.66 -23.35
N VAL A 107 -8.37 25.82 -22.32
CA VAL A 107 -9.21 27.00 -22.16
C VAL A 107 -8.95 27.62 -20.81
N GLY A 108 -8.60 28.89 -20.83
CA GLY A 108 -8.34 29.68 -19.63
C GLY A 108 -9.24 30.90 -19.56
N LEU A 109 -9.52 31.36 -18.34
CA LEU A 109 -10.23 32.60 -18.08
C LEU A 109 -9.41 33.47 -17.14
N HIS A 110 -9.05 34.67 -17.59
CA HIS A 110 -8.53 35.72 -16.74
C HIS A 110 -9.49 36.90 -16.76
N GLU A 111 -10.06 37.23 -15.60
CA GLU A 111 -11.08 38.27 -15.45
C GLU A 111 -12.32 38.07 -16.33
N ARG A 112 -12.41 38.80 -17.45
CA ARG A 112 -13.49 38.76 -18.43
C ARG A 112 -12.97 38.39 -19.83
N THR A 113 -11.74 37.88 -19.91
CA THR A 113 -11.08 37.49 -21.16
C THR A 113 -10.82 36.00 -21.14
N VAL A 114 -11.35 35.32 -22.15
CA VAL A 114 -11.12 33.90 -22.41
C VAL A 114 -9.91 33.75 -23.30
N TYR A 115 -9.08 32.78 -22.98
CA TYR A 115 -7.89 32.40 -23.72
C TYR A 115 -8.08 30.96 -24.19
N LEU A 116 -7.73 30.71 -25.45
CA LEU A 116 -7.74 29.39 -26.06
C LEU A 116 -6.34 29.12 -26.59
N PHE A 117 -5.78 27.97 -26.27
CA PHE A 117 -4.58 27.48 -26.91
C PHE A 117 -4.93 26.17 -27.59
N LEU A 118 -4.69 26.08 -28.90
CA LEU A 118 -4.87 24.87 -29.69
C LEU A 118 -3.50 24.41 -30.19
N ASN A 119 -3.23 23.12 -30.03
CA ASN A 119 -2.12 22.41 -30.64
C ASN A 119 -2.72 21.44 -31.66
N VAL A 120 -2.45 21.64 -32.94
CA VAL A 120 -2.97 20.82 -34.03
C VAL A 120 -1.83 20.05 -34.67
N ALA A 121 -1.98 18.74 -34.70
CA ALA A 121 -1.11 17.82 -35.41
C ALA A 121 -1.50 17.78 -36.89
N ASP A 122 -0.57 18.14 -37.75
CA ASP A 122 -0.78 18.33 -39.18
C ASP A 122 0.58 18.16 -39.90
N GLU A 123 0.62 17.30 -40.91
CA GLU A 123 1.82 16.98 -41.69
C GLU A 123 1.93 17.79 -43.00
N ASP A 124 0.85 18.44 -43.45
CA ASP A 124 0.77 19.18 -44.71
C ASP A 124 0.06 20.54 -44.56
N LEU A 125 0.68 21.47 -43.85
CA LEU A 125 0.12 22.81 -43.63
C LEU A 125 -0.21 23.55 -44.95
N VAL A 126 -1.48 23.89 -45.14
CA VAL A 126 -2.00 24.70 -46.24
C VAL A 126 -2.46 26.05 -45.72
N TYR A 127 -1.63 27.08 -45.93
CA TYR A 127 -2.01 28.46 -45.63
C TYR A 127 -2.99 29.04 -46.66
N GLN A 128 -3.81 29.99 -46.22
CA GLN A 128 -4.63 30.75 -47.14
C GLN A 128 -3.75 31.63 -48.05
N SER A 129 -3.86 31.41 -49.36
CA SER A 129 -3.17 32.24 -50.36
C SER A 129 -3.88 33.57 -50.62
N ALA A 130 -5.21 33.55 -50.72
CA ALA A 130 -6.06 34.74 -50.88
C ALA A 130 -7.46 34.50 -50.28
N PRO A 131 -8.16 35.54 -49.76
CA PRO A 131 -9.47 35.37 -49.11
C PRO A 131 -10.56 34.72 -49.98
N THR A 132 -10.45 34.83 -51.31
CA THR A 132 -11.44 34.32 -52.26
C THR A 132 -11.03 33.00 -52.90
N GLN A 133 -9.86 32.44 -52.55
CA GLN A 133 -9.30 31.26 -53.22
C GLN A 133 -9.52 30.00 -52.38
N THR A 134 -10.30 29.06 -52.91
CA THR A 134 -10.46 27.70 -52.36
C THR A 134 -9.16 26.91 -52.49
N PRO A 135 -8.79 26.08 -51.50
CA PRO A 135 -9.61 25.58 -50.39
C PRO A 135 -9.62 26.43 -49.09
N TYR A 136 -9.18 27.69 -49.13
CA TYR A 136 -9.08 28.62 -47.99
C TYR A 136 -8.07 28.23 -46.89
N GLY A 137 -7.43 27.07 -47.00
CA GLY A 137 -6.40 26.57 -46.10
C GLY A 137 -6.93 26.04 -44.76
N ASP A 138 -6.00 25.74 -43.87
CA ASP A 138 -6.25 25.29 -42.49
C ASP A 138 -6.84 26.40 -41.65
N ARG A 139 -7.85 26.04 -40.86
CA ARG A 139 -8.70 27.03 -40.18
C ARG A 139 -9.14 26.54 -38.82
N VAL A 140 -9.14 27.45 -37.86
CA VAL A 140 -9.78 27.26 -36.55
C VAL A 140 -11.10 28.01 -36.52
N LEU A 141 -12.16 27.33 -36.11
CA LEU A 141 -13.51 27.88 -35.98
C LEU A 141 -13.93 27.95 -34.51
N LEU A 142 -14.53 29.08 -34.14
CA LEU A 142 -15.24 29.26 -32.89
C LEU A 142 -16.73 29.43 -33.20
N LEU A 143 -17.58 28.60 -32.59
CA LEU A 143 -19.02 28.73 -32.65
C LEU A 143 -19.51 29.35 -31.34
N LEU A 144 -19.97 30.59 -31.38
CA LEU A 144 -20.46 31.31 -30.21
C LEU A 144 -21.96 31.08 -30.02
N GLY A 145 -22.41 31.09 -28.76
CA GLY A 145 -23.83 31.11 -28.44
C GLY A 145 -24.52 32.42 -28.84
N GLY A 146 -25.83 32.36 -29.06
CA GLY A 146 -26.70 33.52 -29.33
C GLY A 146 -28.07 33.09 -29.86
N GLU A 147 -28.88 34.06 -30.31
CA GLU A 147 -30.13 33.79 -31.05
C GLU A 147 -29.88 33.20 -32.44
N GLN A 148 -28.70 33.49 -33.01
CA GLN A 148 -28.20 32.92 -34.25
C GLN A 148 -26.78 32.39 -34.02
N ASP A 149 -26.44 31.28 -34.67
CA ASP A 149 -25.09 30.73 -34.65
C ASP A 149 -24.09 31.73 -35.23
N ASP A 150 -23.20 32.23 -34.38
CA ASP A 150 -22.15 33.17 -34.78
C ASP A 150 -20.82 32.44 -34.91
N TRP A 151 -20.40 32.23 -36.15
CA TRP A 151 -19.17 31.53 -36.47
C TRP A 151 -18.04 32.53 -36.65
N LEU A 152 -17.00 32.41 -35.81
CA LEU A 152 -15.75 33.12 -35.98
C LEU A 152 -14.70 32.17 -36.54
N LEU A 153 -13.88 32.68 -37.43
CA LEU A 153 -12.89 31.93 -38.18
C LEU A 153 -11.53 32.60 -38.03
N LEU A 154 -10.54 31.82 -37.61
CA LEU A 154 -9.14 32.19 -37.55
C LEU A 154 -8.37 31.40 -38.58
N HIS A 155 -7.57 32.11 -39.37
CA HIS A 155 -6.73 31.54 -40.43
C HIS A 155 -5.50 32.42 -40.60
N GLY A 156 -4.42 31.85 -41.13
CA GLY A 156 -3.18 32.55 -41.44
C GLY A 156 -2.82 32.44 -42.91
N SER A 157 -2.16 33.47 -43.44
CA SER A 157 -1.37 33.38 -44.69
C SER A 157 0.09 32.98 -44.41
N GLY A 158 0.40 32.64 -43.16
CA GLY A 158 1.70 32.34 -42.60
C GLY A 158 1.70 32.56 -41.08
N PRO A 159 2.83 32.27 -40.39
CA PRO A 159 2.95 32.53 -38.95
C PRO A 159 2.82 34.02 -38.62
N GLY A 160 2.09 34.34 -37.56
CA GLY A 160 1.93 35.72 -37.07
C GLY A 160 0.57 35.99 -36.43
N SER A 161 0.30 37.26 -36.16
CA SER A 161 -0.97 37.71 -35.59
C SER A 161 -2.12 37.49 -36.57
N VAL A 162 -3.21 36.94 -36.06
CA VAL A 162 -4.45 36.67 -36.81
C VAL A 162 -5.63 37.41 -36.17
N ARG A 163 -6.59 37.80 -36.99
CA ARG A 163 -7.86 38.39 -36.54
C ARG A 163 -8.99 37.50 -36.97
N SER A 164 -10.00 37.38 -36.12
CA SER A 164 -11.16 36.58 -36.47
C SER A 164 -12.02 37.27 -37.53
N GLN A 165 -12.61 36.45 -38.40
CA GLN A 165 -13.62 36.85 -39.38
C GLN A 165 -14.90 36.08 -39.12
N ARG A 166 -16.05 36.69 -39.41
CA ARG A 166 -17.31 35.95 -39.41
C ARG A 166 -17.32 34.96 -40.56
N ALA A 167 -17.93 33.80 -40.34
CA ALA A 167 -18.11 32.76 -41.34
C ALA A 167 -19.55 32.24 -41.32
N ARG A 168 -19.90 31.41 -42.30
CA ARG A 168 -21.20 30.74 -42.34
C ARG A 168 -21.04 29.30 -42.81
N ALA A 169 -21.83 28.41 -42.20
CA ALA A 169 -22.00 27.05 -42.69
C ALA A 169 -22.60 27.03 -44.11
N PRO A 170 -22.36 25.96 -44.89
CA PRO A 170 -21.54 24.79 -44.57
C PRO A 170 -20.06 24.93 -44.97
N LEU A 171 -19.71 25.92 -45.81
CA LEU A 171 -18.37 26.04 -46.40
C LEU A 171 -17.35 26.76 -45.49
N PHE A 172 -17.85 27.52 -44.50
CA PHE A 172 -17.04 28.33 -43.61
C PHE A 172 -16.04 29.21 -44.37
N ALA A 173 -16.51 29.83 -45.45
CA ALA A 173 -15.69 30.75 -46.24
C ALA A 173 -15.43 32.03 -45.41
N PRO A 174 -14.20 32.57 -45.45
CA PRO A 174 -13.88 33.83 -44.79
C PRO A 174 -14.73 34.98 -45.37
N THR A 175 -15.33 35.79 -44.50
CA THR A 175 -16.11 36.97 -44.94
C THR A 175 -15.31 38.26 -44.74
N ALA A 176 -15.76 39.36 -45.36
CA ALA A 176 -15.15 40.68 -45.14
C ALA A 176 -15.48 41.28 -43.75
N GLN A 177 -16.27 40.60 -42.92
CA GLN A 177 -16.67 41.07 -41.59
C GLN A 177 -15.71 40.53 -40.55
N TYR A 178 -14.91 41.42 -39.95
CA TYR A 178 -13.99 41.09 -38.86
C TYR A 178 -14.66 41.28 -37.50
N GLU A 179 -14.25 40.48 -36.51
CA GLU A 179 -14.53 40.73 -35.10
C GLU A 179 -13.19 41.03 -34.41
N ASP A 180 -12.84 42.31 -34.37
CA ASP A 180 -11.54 42.80 -33.90
C ASP A 180 -11.31 42.56 -32.40
N ARG A 181 -12.36 42.27 -31.62
CA ARG A 181 -12.21 41.87 -30.21
C ARG A 181 -11.67 40.46 -30.05
N VAL A 182 -11.74 39.63 -31.10
CA VAL A 182 -11.21 38.27 -31.10
C VAL A 182 -9.98 38.21 -32.00
N THR A 183 -8.83 38.06 -31.35
CA THR A 183 -7.51 38.08 -31.98
C THR A 183 -6.70 36.88 -31.54
N GLY A 184 -5.74 36.45 -32.36
CA GLY A 184 -4.86 35.35 -32.00
C GLY A 184 -3.47 35.47 -32.60
N TYR A 185 -2.67 34.45 -32.37
CA TYR A 185 -1.37 34.24 -32.97
C TYR A 185 -1.30 32.82 -33.54
N TRP A 186 -0.96 32.71 -34.82
CA TRP A 186 -0.76 31.45 -35.52
C TRP A 186 0.72 31.16 -35.63
N ARG A 187 1.13 29.94 -35.31
CA ARG A 187 2.54 29.57 -35.36
C ARG A 187 2.74 28.11 -35.77
N THR A 188 3.68 27.86 -36.66
CA THR A 188 4.12 26.51 -37.02
C THR A 188 4.84 25.83 -35.85
N SER A 189 4.53 24.57 -35.61
CA SER A 189 5.19 23.68 -34.64
C SER A 189 5.95 22.57 -35.38
N ALA A 190 6.65 21.70 -34.66
CA ALA A 190 7.43 20.62 -35.29
C ALA A 190 6.56 19.52 -35.94
N GLY A 191 5.27 19.43 -35.59
CA GLY A 191 4.36 18.42 -36.09
C GLY A 191 2.99 18.97 -36.47
N GLY A 192 2.92 20.26 -36.84
CA GLY A 192 1.68 20.94 -37.21
C GLY A 192 1.74 22.43 -36.88
N TYR A 193 0.74 22.93 -36.14
CA TYR A 193 0.68 24.34 -35.75
C TYR A 193 -0.01 24.56 -34.41
N ASN A 194 0.31 25.70 -33.79
CA ASN A 194 -0.34 26.21 -32.60
C ASN A 194 -1.14 27.46 -32.95
N VAL A 195 -2.33 27.58 -32.36
CA VAL A 195 -3.13 28.80 -32.41
C VAL A 195 -3.47 29.23 -31.00
N GLU A 196 -3.05 30.42 -30.64
CA GLU A 196 -3.44 31.05 -29.39
C GLU A 196 -4.43 32.17 -29.65
N VAL A 197 -5.56 32.19 -28.95
CA VAL A 197 -6.67 33.12 -29.21
C VAL A 197 -7.10 33.77 -27.90
N ARG A 198 -7.42 35.07 -27.96
CA ARG A 198 -8.16 35.77 -26.91
C ARG A 198 -9.51 36.24 -27.42
N LEU A 199 -10.53 36.15 -26.58
CA LEU A 199 -11.87 36.67 -26.83
C LEU A 199 -12.56 37.16 -25.53
N PRO A 200 -13.38 38.22 -25.58
CA PRO A 200 -14.21 38.64 -24.46
C PRO A 200 -15.24 37.57 -24.04
N LEU A 201 -15.41 37.38 -22.72
CA LEU A 201 -16.36 36.44 -22.16
C LEU A 201 -17.82 36.73 -22.54
N ASP A 202 -18.18 38.01 -22.70
CA ASP A 202 -19.53 38.44 -23.09
C ASP A 202 -19.94 37.97 -24.49
N LEU A 203 -18.97 37.74 -25.40
CA LEU A 203 -19.26 37.23 -26.74
C LEU A 203 -19.72 35.76 -26.76
N ILE A 204 -19.40 34.99 -25.73
CA ILE A 204 -19.67 33.55 -25.69
C ILE A 204 -21.15 33.26 -25.41
N HIS A 205 -21.86 34.18 -24.73
CA HIS A 205 -23.28 34.01 -24.36
C HIS A 205 -23.61 32.64 -23.73
N GLY A 206 -22.68 32.09 -22.93
CA GLY A 206 -22.85 30.83 -22.22
C GLY A 206 -22.64 29.55 -23.05
N ARG A 207 -22.36 29.64 -24.36
CA ARG A 207 -22.07 28.47 -25.20
C ARG A 207 -20.88 28.71 -26.12
N LEU A 208 -19.98 27.73 -26.19
CA LEU A 208 -18.81 27.77 -27.05
C LEU A 208 -18.60 26.42 -27.73
N GLY A 209 -18.34 26.44 -29.02
CA GLY A 209 -17.83 25.31 -29.78
C GLY A 209 -16.49 25.65 -30.39
N LEU A 210 -15.57 24.69 -30.34
CA LEU A 210 -14.30 24.68 -31.07
C LEU A 210 -14.35 23.68 -32.21
N ALA A 211 -13.84 24.07 -33.38
CA ALA A 211 -13.61 23.18 -34.49
C ALA A 211 -12.33 23.53 -35.25
N VAL A 212 -11.72 22.52 -35.87
CA VAL A 212 -10.55 22.63 -36.73
C VAL A 212 -10.94 22.05 -38.09
N ILE A 213 -10.72 22.85 -39.14
CA ILE A 213 -10.76 22.39 -40.52
C ILE A 213 -9.32 22.22 -40.98
N ASP A 214 -9.02 21.01 -41.39
CA ASP A 214 -7.71 20.55 -41.86
C ASP A 214 -7.80 20.33 -43.36
N VAL A 215 -6.86 20.88 -44.12
CA VAL A 215 -6.86 20.88 -45.57
C VAL A 215 -5.53 20.36 -46.10
N ASP A 216 -5.53 19.12 -46.56
CA ASP A 216 -4.33 18.48 -47.11
C ASP A 216 -4.34 18.48 -48.64
N HIS A 217 -3.17 18.50 -49.25
CA HIS A 217 -3.07 18.14 -50.67
C HIS A 217 -3.38 16.65 -50.84
N ALA A 218 -4.34 16.33 -51.72
CA ALA A 218 -4.66 14.95 -52.02
C ALA A 218 -3.43 14.25 -52.62
N THR A 219 -3.24 12.97 -52.29
CA THR A 219 -2.11 12.20 -52.81
C THR A 219 -2.60 11.15 -53.81
N GLU A 220 -2.14 11.24 -55.06
CA GLU A 220 -2.37 10.22 -56.08
C GLU A 220 -1.06 9.48 -56.38
N GLN A 221 -1.04 8.17 -56.17
CA GLN A 221 0.14 7.30 -56.43
C GLN A 221 1.46 7.77 -55.77
N GLY A 222 1.37 8.43 -54.61
CA GLY A 222 2.54 8.94 -53.88
C GLY A 222 3.06 10.29 -54.36
N THR A 223 2.32 10.97 -55.25
CA THR A 223 2.59 12.34 -55.70
C THR A 223 1.42 13.27 -55.33
N ARG A 224 1.73 14.53 -54.99
CA ARG A 224 0.72 15.57 -54.71
C ARG A 224 -0.17 15.79 -55.93
N ALA A 225 -1.47 15.63 -55.78
CA ALA A 225 -2.49 15.93 -56.78
C ALA A 225 -2.92 17.41 -56.69
N GLU A 226 -3.70 17.86 -57.68
CA GLU A 226 -4.31 19.21 -57.67
C GLU A 226 -5.57 19.29 -56.77
N ALA A 227 -6.09 18.15 -56.33
CA ALA A 227 -7.22 18.07 -55.41
C ALA A 227 -6.78 18.24 -53.95
N PHE A 228 -7.73 18.59 -53.09
CA PHE A 228 -7.51 18.71 -51.64
C PHE A 228 -8.44 17.77 -50.89
N GLU A 229 -7.94 17.19 -49.81
CA GLU A 229 -8.73 16.46 -48.82
C GLU A 229 -9.06 17.41 -47.66
N VAL A 230 -10.31 17.38 -47.18
CA VAL A 230 -10.76 18.28 -46.12
C VAL A 230 -11.35 17.47 -44.99
N SER A 231 -10.82 17.65 -43.78
CA SER A 231 -11.33 17.04 -42.56
C SER A 231 -11.86 18.11 -41.60
N LEU A 232 -12.88 17.76 -40.81
CA LEU A 232 -13.47 18.64 -39.81
C LEU A 232 -13.54 17.91 -38.47
N GLN A 233 -12.80 18.41 -37.48
CA GLN A 233 -12.87 17.97 -36.10
C GLN A 233 -13.55 19.05 -35.27
N ARG A 234 -14.45 18.65 -34.36
CA ARG A 234 -15.28 19.59 -33.60
C ARG A 234 -15.61 19.04 -32.22
N SER A 235 -15.88 19.95 -31.29
CA SER A 235 -16.16 19.65 -29.88
C SER A 235 -17.62 19.29 -29.62
N TRP A 236 -18.52 19.45 -30.59
CA TRP A 236 -19.93 19.09 -30.49
C TRP A 236 -20.35 18.14 -31.63
N GLN A 237 -21.49 17.48 -31.49
CA GLN A 237 -22.00 16.52 -32.48
C GLN A 237 -23.05 17.15 -33.40
N ALA A 238 -22.90 17.03 -34.73
CA ALA A 238 -23.85 17.59 -35.72
C ALA A 238 -25.28 17.12 -35.52
N ASP A 239 -25.45 15.83 -35.23
CA ASP A 239 -26.75 15.15 -35.32
C ASP A 239 -27.66 15.44 -34.12
N SER A 240 -27.15 16.21 -33.15
CA SER A 240 -27.96 16.74 -32.05
C SER A 240 -28.27 18.20 -32.33
N ASP A 241 -29.55 18.57 -32.34
CA ASP A 241 -30.09 19.92 -32.60
C ASP A 241 -29.66 21.00 -31.57
N LEU A 242 -28.51 20.84 -30.89
CA LEU A 242 -28.16 21.54 -29.65
C LEU A 242 -27.08 22.62 -29.81
N GLY A 243 -26.46 22.75 -31.00
CA GLY A 243 -25.48 23.80 -31.28
C GLY A 243 -24.18 23.67 -30.46
N PRO A 244 -23.45 24.77 -30.15
CA PRO A 244 -22.22 24.72 -29.36
C PRO A 244 -22.49 24.24 -27.93
N GLY A 245 -21.48 23.62 -27.32
CA GLY A 245 -21.57 23.12 -25.95
C GLY A 245 -21.64 24.23 -24.89
N ASN A 246 -22.02 23.86 -23.66
CA ASN A 246 -22.05 24.80 -22.55
C ASN A 246 -20.63 25.33 -22.27
N PHE A 247 -20.49 26.64 -22.13
CA PHE A 247 -19.25 27.27 -21.67
C PHE A 247 -19.31 27.49 -20.16
N ILE A 248 -18.40 26.85 -19.45
CA ILE A 248 -18.43 26.71 -18.00
C ILE A 248 -17.18 27.34 -17.40
N TYR A 249 -17.33 28.09 -16.33
CA TYR A 249 -16.22 28.77 -15.65
C TYR A 249 -16.56 29.00 -14.18
N ARG A 250 -15.53 29.28 -13.37
CA ARG A 250 -15.69 29.66 -11.95
C ARG A 250 -16.13 31.12 -11.85
N PRO A 251 -17.33 31.42 -11.36
CA PRO A 251 -17.80 32.79 -11.31
C PRO A 251 -17.22 33.51 -10.08
N ARG A 252 -16.79 34.77 -10.27
CA ARG A 252 -16.06 35.56 -9.25
C ARG A 252 -16.83 35.78 -7.94
N ASN A 253 -18.16 35.76 -7.98
CA ASN A 253 -18.99 35.85 -6.77
C ASN A 253 -18.79 34.64 -5.85
N LEU A 254 -18.59 33.45 -6.40
CA LEU A 254 -18.32 32.25 -5.61
C LEU A 254 -16.91 32.22 -5.05
N ASP A 255 -15.92 32.84 -5.71
CA ASP A 255 -14.58 33.00 -5.13
C ASP A 255 -14.61 33.79 -3.82
N ALA A 256 -15.37 34.88 -3.78
CA ALA A 256 -15.52 35.71 -2.58
C ALA A 256 -16.36 35.05 -1.47
N LEU A 257 -17.40 34.30 -1.83
CA LEU A 257 -18.26 33.59 -0.87
C LEU A 257 -17.57 32.33 -0.33
N GLY A 258 -17.10 31.46 -1.22
CA GLY A 258 -16.40 30.22 -0.89
C GLY A 258 -15.09 30.49 -0.14
N GLY A 259 -14.37 31.56 -0.50
CA GLY A 259 -13.13 31.97 0.16
C GLY A 259 -13.26 32.21 1.67
N GLN A 260 -14.46 32.55 2.17
CA GLN A 260 -14.72 32.75 3.60
C GLN A 260 -14.75 31.45 4.40
N PHE A 261 -14.98 30.32 3.72
CA PHE A 261 -15.10 29.00 4.34
C PHE A 261 -13.82 28.17 4.24
N VAL A 262 -12.80 28.67 3.52
CA VAL A 262 -11.52 28.00 3.35
C VAL A 262 -10.80 27.92 4.69
N GLN A 263 -10.45 26.71 5.10
CA GLN A 263 -9.70 26.43 6.33
C GLN A 263 -8.32 25.85 5.98
N PRO A 264 -7.28 26.10 6.80
CA PRO A 264 -5.97 25.46 6.63
C PRO A 264 -6.08 23.93 6.61
N GLY A 265 -5.32 23.27 5.74
CA GLY A 265 -5.30 21.80 5.60
C GLY A 265 -6.56 21.17 5.00
N LYS A 266 -7.54 21.98 4.57
CA LYS A 266 -8.76 21.53 3.89
C LYS A 266 -8.86 22.18 2.51
N ARG A 267 -9.39 21.42 1.55
CA ARG A 267 -9.78 21.92 0.23
C ARG A 267 -11.30 21.87 0.12
N MET A 268 -11.91 22.97 -0.28
CA MET A 268 -13.35 23.09 -0.48
C MET A 268 -13.62 23.33 -1.95
N ARG A 269 -14.54 22.57 -2.52
CA ARG A 269 -15.06 22.74 -3.87
C ARG A 269 -16.56 22.94 -3.82
N ILE A 270 -17.07 23.84 -4.66
CA ILE A 270 -18.50 23.95 -4.95
C ILE A 270 -18.69 23.45 -6.36
N VAL A 271 -19.61 22.51 -6.55
CA VAL A 271 -19.93 21.93 -7.85
C VAL A 271 -21.36 22.25 -8.23
N ASP A 272 -21.62 22.37 -9.52
CA ASP A 272 -22.97 22.48 -10.08
C ASP A 272 -23.69 21.12 -10.10
N PRO A 273 -24.97 21.04 -10.53
CA PRO A 273 -25.71 19.78 -10.59
C PRO A 273 -25.14 18.72 -11.55
N LEU A 274 -24.26 19.11 -12.49
CA LEU A 274 -23.60 18.23 -13.44
C LEU A 274 -22.19 17.81 -12.98
N GLY A 275 -21.73 18.32 -11.84
CA GLY A 275 -20.43 18.05 -11.24
C GLY A 275 -19.34 19.04 -11.62
N TRP A 276 -19.59 20.08 -12.41
CA TRP A 276 -18.55 21.04 -12.77
C TRP A 276 -18.18 21.90 -11.58
N VAL A 277 -16.87 22.10 -11.39
CA VAL A 277 -16.31 22.85 -10.27
C VAL A 277 -16.53 24.35 -10.50
N MET A 278 -17.42 24.95 -9.72
CA MET A 278 -17.73 26.38 -9.74
C MET A 278 -16.84 27.19 -8.78
N PHE A 279 -16.31 26.55 -7.75
CA PHE A 279 -15.36 27.12 -6.80
C PHE A 279 -14.38 26.05 -6.35
N ASP A 280 -13.15 26.45 -6.09
CA ASP A 280 -12.09 25.58 -5.60
C ASP A 280 -11.12 26.42 -4.77
N GLY A 281 -11.10 26.17 -3.48
CA GLY A 281 -10.33 26.96 -2.53
C GLY A 281 -9.70 26.10 -1.45
N GLY A 282 -8.59 26.58 -0.91
CA GLY A 282 -7.79 25.83 0.04
C GLY A 282 -6.90 24.78 -0.63
N ALA A 283 -6.14 24.09 0.19
CA ALA A 283 -5.23 23.05 -0.24
C ALA A 283 -5.19 21.94 0.81
N ILE A 284 -5.06 20.71 0.33
CA ILE A 284 -4.78 19.58 1.21
C ILE A 284 -3.27 19.55 1.41
N ASP A 285 -2.80 20.06 2.55
CA ASP A 285 -1.38 20.19 2.88
C ASP A 285 -0.62 18.90 2.51
N PRO A 286 0.44 18.98 1.70
CA PRO A 286 1.37 17.89 1.51
C PRO A 286 2.31 17.87 2.72
N LEU A 287 1.83 17.42 3.88
CA LEU A 287 2.64 17.53 5.10
C LEU A 287 3.91 16.67 5.07
N LEU A 288 4.07 15.73 4.13
CA LEU A 288 5.10 14.69 4.23
C LEU A 288 5.86 14.38 2.93
N GLU A 289 6.48 15.41 2.36
CA GLU A 289 7.70 15.20 1.55
C GLU A 289 8.93 14.88 2.46
N SER A 290 8.77 14.97 3.79
CA SER A 290 9.87 14.85 4.77
C SER A 290 10.16 13.44 5.31
N LEU A 291 9.35 12.41 5.00
CA LEU A 291 9.65 11.02 5.39
C LEU A 291 10.21 10.15 4.24
N ALA A 292 10.23 10.67 3.00
CA ALA A 292 10.70 9.93 1.82
C ALA A 292 12.22 9.66 1.79
N ALA A 293 12.98 10.17 2.76
CA ALA A 293 14.44 10.05 2.81
C ALA A 293 14.99 9.09 3.89
N SER A 294 14.15 8.44 4.70
CA SER A 294 14.62 7.43 5.65
C SER A 294 14.49 6.02 5.07
N SER A 295 15.58 5.24 5.12
CA SER A 295 15.62 3.84 4.69
C SER A 295 14.42 3.05 5.23
N ILE A 296 13.56 2.59 4.31
CA ILE A 296 12.33 1.85 4.61
C ILE A 296 12.64 0.67 5.53
N GLY A 297 12.25 0.78 6.80
CA GLY A 297 12.38 -0.29 7.78
C GLY A 297 11.35 -1.41 7.54
N LEU A 298 11.64 -2.63 7.98
CA LEU A 298 10.67 -3.75 7.94
C LEU A 298 9.38 -3.42 8.73
N ALA A 299 9.51 -2.67 9.82
CA ALA A 299 8.38 -2.21 10.64
C ALA A 299 7.40 -1.34 9.86
N GLU A 300 7.92 -0.43 9.03
CA GLU A 300 7.10 0.50 8.26
C GLU A 300 6.36 -0.20 7.10
N ARG A 301 7.00 -1.19 6.47
CA ARG A 301 6.33 -2.05 5.46
C ARG A 301 5.21 -2.89 6.07
N PHE A 302 5.46 -3.45 7.25
CA PHE A 302 4.44 -4.18 8.00
C PHE A 302 3.28 -3.26 8.36
N TYR A 303 3.58 -2.04 8.79
CA TYR A 303 2.57 -1.04 9.12
C TYR A 303 1.72 -0.62 7.91
N ARG A 304 2.36 -0.37 6.77
CA ARG A 304 1.64 -0.10 5.50
C ARG A 304 0.74 -1.25 5.09
N PHE A 305 1.17 -2.50 5.24
CA PHE A 305 0.34 -3.66 4.95
C PHE A 305 -0.88 -3.75 5.88
N ILE A 306 -0.73 -3.36 7.14
CA ILE A 306 -1.82 -3.36 8.13
C ILE A 306 -2.86 -2.29 7.82
N LEU A 307 -2.41 -1.08 7.47
CA LEU A 307 -3.27 0.08 7.20
C LEU A 307 -3.81 0.12 5.76
N ALA A 308 -3.25 -0.68 4.85
CA ALA A 308 -3.70 -0.71 3.46
C ALA A 308 -5.16 -1.16 3.38
N ARG A 309 -6.06 -0.19 3.25
CA ARG A 309 -7.44 -0.41 2.82
C ARG A 309 -7.53 -0.24 1.32
N GLY A 310 -8.43 -0.96 0.68
CA GLY A 310 -8.69 -0.89 -0.76
C GLY A 310 -9.41 0.40 -1.19
N ASP A 311 -8.95 1.55 -0.67
CA ASP A 311 -9.51 2.87 -0.97
C ASP A 311 -9.17 3.26 -2.42
N ALA A 312 -10.10 3.93 -3.10
CA ALA A 312 -9.93 4.33 -4.50
C ALA A 312 -8.81 5.40 -4.65
N PRO A 313 -8.12 5.47 -5.80
CA PRO A 313 -7.07 6.47 -5.99
C PRO A 313 -7.66 7.89 -6.09
N TYR A 314 -7.06 8.84 -5.36
CA TYR A 314 -7.48 10.25 -5.36
C TYR A 314 -7.41 10.92 -6.75
N GLN A 315 -6.51 10.48 -7.62
CA GLN A 315 -6.29 11.08 -8.95
C GLN A 315 -7.48 10.94 -9.91
N GLY A 316 -8.40 9.99 -9.66
CA GLY A 316 -9.57 9.73 -10.52
C GLY A 316 -10.83 10.52 -10.18
N LEU A 317 -10.73 11.53 -9.30
CA LEU A 317 -11.89 12.31 -8.85
C LEU A 317 -12.50 13.20 -9.94
N GLU A 318 -11.67 13.73 -10.84
CA GLU A 318 -12.10 14.65 -11.90
C GLU A 318 -11.99 14.01 -13.27
N ASP A 319 -13.10 13.96 -14.02
CA ASP A 319 -13.16 13.46 -15.39
C ASP A 319 -14.37 14.04 -16.18
N PRO A 320 -14.15 14.90 -17.20
CA PRO A 320 -12.89 15.54 -17.57
C PRO A 320 -12.38 16.51 -16.48
N PRO A 321 -11.16 17.07 -16.61
CA PRO A 321 -10.63 18.08 -15.69
C PRO A 321 -11.61 19.23 -15.43
N GLY A 322 -11.77 19.63 -14.16
CA GLY A 322 -12.75 20.63 -13.76
C GLY A 322 -14.18 20.08 -13.55
N ARG A 323 -14.42 18.78 -13.76
CA ARG A 323 -15.68 18.12 -13.44
C ARG A 323 -15.48 16.96 -12.47
N LEU A 324 -16.17 17.01 -11.34
CA LEU A 324 -16.26 15.89 -10.42
C LEU A 324 -17.07 14.74 -11.05
N ALA A 325 -16.40 13.62 -11.28
CA ALA A 325 -16.98 12.44 -11.92
C ALA A 325 -17.11 11.23 -10.99
N ASP A 326 -16.53 11.32 -9.80
CA ASP A 326 -16.58 10.25 -8.82
C ASP A 326 -18.02 9.83 -8.50
N ALA A 327 -18.28 8.53 -8.65
CA ALA A 327 -19.61 7.97 -8.50
C ALA A 327 -20.15 8.13 -7.07
N THR A 328 -19.29 8.05 -6.05
CA THR A 328 -19.70 8.19 -4.65
C THR A 328 -20.07 9.63 -4.34
N LEU A 329 -19.21 10.60 -4.67
CA LEU A 329 -19.45 12.01 -4.39
C LEU A 329 -20.60 12.59 -5.23
N SER A 330 -20.87 12.01 -6.41
CA SER A 330 -22.04 12.37 -7.23
C SER A 330 -23.39 12.11 -6.55
N ALA A 331 -23.44 11.29 -5.48
CA ALA A 331 -24.66 11.07 -4.70
C ALA A 331 -25.17 12.36 -4.03
N ALA A 332 -24.26 13.29 -3.69
CA ALA A 332 -24.64 14.63 -3.22
C ALA A 332 -25.47 15.39 -4.25
N LEU A 333 -25.17 15.24 -5.54
CA LEU A 333 -25.95 15.86 -6.61
C LEU A 333 -27.35 15.23 -6.78
N LYS A 334 -27.56 14.04 -6.19
CA LYS A 334 -28.87 13.36 -6.10
C LYS A 334 -29.58 13.63 -4.77
N GLY A 335 -28.96 14.41 -3.88
CA GLY A 335 -29.55 14.85 -2.62
C GLY A 335 -29.09 14.09 -1.38
N GLU A 336 -28.13 13.17 -1.53
CA GLU A 336 -27.61 12.33 -0.44
C GLU A 336 -26.27 12.88 0.07
N SER A 337 -26.15 13.13 1.37
CA SER A 337 -24.86 13.52 1.96
C SER A 337 -23.99 12.27 2.15
N VAL A 338 -22.76 12.30 1.62
CA VAL A 338 -21.87 11.13 1.56
C VAL A 338 -20.46 11.50 1.98
N VAL A 339 -19.72 10.50 2.46
CA VAL A 339 -18.30 10.62 2.77
C VAL A 339 -17.57 9.45 2.10
N ALA A 340 -16.42 9.73 1.50
CA ALA A 340 -15.59 8.76 0.83
C ALA A 340 -14.12 8.94 1.19
N TRP A 341 -13.37 7.85 1.18
CA TRP A 341 -11.93 7.81 1.42
C TRP A 341 -11.18 7.46 0.15
N TYR A 342 -10.06 8.14 -0.05
CA TYR A 342 -9.20 7.98 -1.21
C TYR A 342 -7.76 7.78 -0.79
N ALA A 343 -7.08 6.83 -1.41
CA ALA A 343 -5.65 6.66 -1.25
C ALA A 343 -4.89 7.76 -1.99
N ARG A 344 -3.88 8.35 -1.34
CA ARG A 344 -3.01 9.40 -1.88
C ARG A 344 -1.57 8.91 -1.91
N GLY A 345 -1.09 8.52 -3.10
CA GLY A 345 0.29 8.06 -3.28
C GLY A 345 0.59 6.71 -2.59
N ALA A 346 1.88 6.42 -2.38
CA ALA A 346 2.37 5.12 -1.90
C ALA A 346 2.52 5.03 -0.36
N ASP A 347 2.33 6.13 0.36
CA ASP A 347 2.78 6.28 1.76
C ASP A 347 1.65 6.17 2.81
N ALA A 348 0.61 5.40 2.53
CA ALA A 348 -0.56 5.24 3.41
C ALA A 348 -1.26 6.56 3.79
N SER A 349 -1.01 7.63 3.03
CA SER A 349 -1.76 8.88 3.10
C SER A 349 -3.14 8.68 2.49
N ALA A 350 -4.17 9.20 3.15
CA ALA A 350 -5.53 9.16 2.67
C ALA A 350 -6.12 10.57 2.63
N VAL A 351 -7.03 10.79 1.69
CA VAL A 351 -7.90 11.95 1.65
C VAL A 351 -9.29 11.49 1.94
N VAL A 352 -9.93 12.11 2.93
CA VAL A 352 -11.36 11.97 3.16
C VAL A 352 -12.06 13.13 2.45
N ALA A 353 -13.14 12.84 1.75
CA ALA A 353 -13.99 13.84 1.11
C ALA A 353 -15.44 13.66 1.56
N ALA A 354 -16.05 14.74 2.03
CA ALA A 354 -17.48 14.80 2.33
C ALA A 354 -18.18 15.62 1.24
N ALA A 355 -19.21 15.05 0.61
CA ALA A 355 -20.04 15.74 -0.35
C ALA A 355 -21.46 15.93 0.21
N VAL A 356 -21.96 17.17 0.16
CA VAL A 356 -23.29 17.54 0.68
C VAL A 356 -24.05 18.36 -0.37
N PRO A 357 -25.34 18.05 -0.66
CA PRO A 357 -26.16 18.84 -1.57
C PRO A 357 -26.34 20.28 -1.10
N ILE A 358 -26.42 21.21 -2.05
CA ILE A 358 -26.91 22.56 -1.82
C ILE A 358 -28.34 22.65 -2.36
N ARG A 359 -29.33 22.93 -1.50
CA ARG A 359 -30.74 23.03 -1.89
C ARG A 359 -31.21 24.49 -1.85
N VAL A 360 -31.72 25.00 -2.97
CA VAL A 360 -32.34 26.34 -3.03
C VAL A 360 -33.80 26.13 -3.42
N ASP A 361 -34.72 26.63 -2.60
CA ASP A 361 -36.17 26.45 -2.77
C ASP A 361 -36.63 24.98 -2.89
N GLY A 362 -35.90 24.07 -2.26
CA GLY A 362 -36.17 22.63 -2.32
C GLY A 362 -35.59 21.90 -3.54
N GLU A 363 -34.98 22.61 -4.49
CA GLU A 363 -34.29 22.03 -5.65
C GLU A 363 -32.78 21.95 -5.41
N ILE A 364 -32.15 20.87 -5.87
CA ILE A 364 -30.69 20.70 -5.79
C ILE A 364 -30.05 21.60 -6.85
N ARG A 365 -29.28 22.59 -6.41
CA ARG A 365 -28.55 23.54 -7.28
C ARG A 365 -27.06 23.23 -7.41
N GLY A 366 -26.58 22.22 -6.69
CA GLY A 366 -25.18 21.81 -6.71
C GLY A 366 -24.81 21.02 -5.46
N GLY A 367 -23.51 20.96 -5.17
CA GLY A 367 -22.98 20.31 -3.98
C GLY A 367 -21.72 21.01 -3.46
N VAL A 368 -21.48 20.90 -2.17
CA VAL A 368 -20.20 21.21 -1.53
C VAL A 368 -19.42 19.93 -1.39
N VAL A 369 -18.16 19.93 -1.83
CA VAL A 369 -17.20 18.86 -1.55
C VAL A 369 -16.10 19.44 -0.67
N LEU A 370 -15.97 18.90 0.54
CA LEU A 370 -14.93 19.27 1.49
C LEU A 370 -13.95 18.11 1.63
N GLU A 371 -12.68 18.38 1.40
CA GLU A 371 -11.61 17.39 1.36
C GLU A 371 -10.57 17.70 2.43
N GLN A 372 -10.08 16.67 3.11
CA GLN A 372 -9.05 16.81 4.13
C GLN A 372 -8.08 15.62 4.10
N GLY A 373 -6.79 15.91 4.28
CA GLY A 373 -5.76 14.89 4.39
C GLY A 373 -5.74 14.25 5.77
N SER A 374 -5.58 12.93 5.83
CA SER A 374 -5.54 12.14 7.06
C SER A 374 -4.23 12.31 7.87
N ASP A 375 -3.17 12.77 7.20
CA ASP A 375 -1.79 12.75 7.71
C ASP A 375 -1.55 13.67 8.91
N SER A 376 -2.34 14.74 9.03
CA SER A 376 -2.20 15.72 10.12
C SER A 376 -2.60 15.15 11.50
N ILE A 377 -3.45 14.13 11.55
CA ILE A 377 -3.96 13.54 12.80
C ILE A 377 -3.37 12.15 13.04
N LEU A 378 -3.12 11.37 11.99
CA LEU A 378 -2.65 9.99 12.12
C LEU A 378 -1.13 9.85 12.36
N THR A 379 -0.31 10.80 11.89
CA THR A 379 1.16 10.63 11.87
C THR A 379 1.82 10.76 13.25
N LEU A 380 1.33 11.67 14.11
CA LEU A 380 1.95 11.92 15.44
C LEU A 380 1.66 10.79 16.45
N THR A 381 0.50 10.16 16.37
CA THR A 381 0.20 8.94 17.12
C THR A 381 0.87 7.70 16.53
N ASN A 382 1.06 7.66 15.20
CA ASN A 382 1.64 6.51 14.52
C ASN A 382 3.09 6.25 14.89
N GLU A 383 3.97 7.25 14.90
CA GLU A 383 5.40 6.97 15.07
C GLU A 383 5.72 6.35 16.44
N ALA A 384 5.13 6.89 17.51
CA ALA A 384 5.31 6.37 18.86
C ALA A 384 4.66 4.98 19.02
N LEU A 385 3.45 4.79 18.49
CA LEU A 385 2.77 3.49 18.51
C LEU A 385 3.51 2.43 17.69
N VAL A 386 3.99 2.77 16.49
CA VAL A 386 4.77 1.88 15.61
C VAL A 386 6.08 1.49 16.28
N THR A 387 6.77 2.45 16.91
CA THR A 387 8.00 2.19 17.65
C THR A 387 7.74 1.25 18.83
N LEU A 388 6.69 1.52 19.62
CA LEU A 388 6.30 0.68 20.76
C LEU A 388 5.87 -0.73 20.32
N MET A 389 5.10 -0.85 19.23
CA MET A 389 4.69 -2.15 18.67
C MET A 389 5.88 -2.93 18.12
N SER A 390 6.78 -2.26 17.42
CA SER A 390 7.99 -2.89 16.89
C SER A 390 8.87 -3.40 18.03
N PHE A 391 9.03 -2.61 19.09
CA PHE A 391 9.76 -3.01 20.28
C PHE A 391 9.09 -4.18 21.02
N THR A 392 7.78 -4.14 21.22
CA THR A 392 7.04 -5.23 21.89
C THR A 392 6.99 -6.51 21.07
N LEU A 393 6.87 -6.42 19.73
CA LEU A 393 6.97 -7.55 18.82
C LEU A 393 8.38 -8.16 18.85
N LEU A 394 9.42 -7.33 18.76
CA LEU A 394 10.81 -7.78 18.84
C LEU A 394 11.09 -8.45 20.19
N ALA A 395 10.67 -7.85 21.29
CA ALA A 395 10.81 -8.42 22.63
C ALA A 395 10.07 -9.77 22.74
N SER A 396 8.85 -9.86 22.23
CA SER A 396 8.06 -11.10 22.22
C SER A 396 8.72 -12.19 21.38
N LEU A 397 9.27 -11.84 20.22
CA LEU A 397 10.01 -12.77 19.36
C LEU A 397 11.31 -13.24 20.02
N LEU A 398 12.05 -12.36 20.68
CA LEU A 398 13.25 -12.72 21.44
C LEU A 398 12.93 -13.68 22.59
N VAL A 399 11.85 -13.43 23.33
CA VAL A 399 11.37 -14.32 24.40
C VAL A 399 10.94 -15.67 23.82
N ALA A 400 10.12 -15.67 22.77
CA ALA A 400 9.66 -16.90 22.11
C ALA A 400 10.83 -17.73 21.57
N PHE A 401 11.79 -17.08 20.90
CA PHE A 401 12.99 -17.72 20.37
C PHE A 401 13.88 -18.25 21.49
N GLY A 402 14.05 -17.49 22.58
CA GLY A 402 14.80 -17.91 23.77
C GLY A 402 14.18 -19.16 24.40
N LEU A 403 12.86 -19.17 24.60
CA LEU A 403 12.12 -20.31 25.15
C LEU A 403 12.22 -21.54 24.24
N LEU A 404 12.05 -21.38 22.93
CA LEU A 404 12.10 -22.48 21.97
C LEU A 404 13.51 -23.05 21.82
N SER A 405 14.53 -22.18 21.82
CA SER A 405 15.94 -22.58 21.82
C SER A 405 16.29 -23.35 23.08
N TYR A 406 15.90 -22.84 24.25
CA TYR A 406 16.08 -23.52 25.53
C TYR A 406 15.37 -24.88 25.56
N ALA A 407 14.12 -24.96 25.08
CA ALA A 407 13.36 -26.20 24.94
C ALA A 407 14.09 -27.25 24.09
N THR A 408 14.65 -26.79 22.96
CA THR A 408 15.32 -27.64 21.97
C THR A 408 16.63 -28.17 22.53
N LEU A 409 17.43 -27.32 23.17
CA LEU A 409 18.66 -27.70 23.85
C LEU A 409 18.40 -28.70 24.98
N LEU A 410 17.43 -28.43 25.85
CA LEU A 410 17.09 -29.31 26.97
C LEU A 410 16.59 -30.67 26.47
N SER A 411 15.66 -30.66 25.50
CA SER A 411 15.14 -31.89 24.89
C SER A 411 16.24 -32.73 24.27
N PHE A 412 17.20 -32.10 23.59
CA PHE A 412 18.33 -32.80 23.00
C PHE A 412 19.22 -33.43 24.07
N ARG A 413 19.54 -32.70 25.15
CA ARG A 413 20.34 -33.22 26.27
C ARG A 413 19.67 -34.38 26.98
N VAL A 414 18.37 -34.29 27.27
CA VAL A 414 17.59 -35.37 27.88
C VAL A 414 17.53 -36.59 26.95
N GLN A 415 17.22 -36.41 25.66
CA GLN A 415 17.18 -37.53 24.71
C GLN A 415 18.54 -38.20 24.53
N ARG A 416 19.63 -37.43 24.54
CA ARG A 416 20.99 -37.97 24.46
C ARG A 416 21.32 -38.80 25.71
N LEU A 417 20.96 -38.32 26.90
CA LEU A 417 21.14 -39.06 28.14
C LEU A 417 20.28 -40.33 28.18
N ALA A 418 18.99 -40.23 27.79
CA ALA A 418 18.07 -41.36 27.73
C ALA A 418 18.57 -42.45 26.76
N ARG A 419 18.93 -42.07 25.51
CA ARG A 419 19.51 -43.01 24.54
C ARG A 419 20.80 -43.66 25.05
N ALA A 420 21.66 -42.88 25.71
CA ALA A 420 22.89 -43.43 26.28
C ALA A 420 22.61 -44.43 27.41
N ALA A 421 21.61 -44.17 28.25
CA ALA A 421 21.17 -45.09 29.30
C ALA A 421 20.57 -46.38 28.72
N ASP A 422 19.73 -46.28 27.67
CA ASP A 422 19.16 -47.44 26.98
C ASP A 422 20.25 -48.34 26.37
N THR A 423 21.30 -47.72 25.79
CA THR A 423 22.44 -48.46 25.20
C THR A 423 23.51 -48.85 26.20
N ALA A 424 23.40 -48.44 27.47
CA ALA A 424 24.41 -48.73 28.49
C ALA A 424 24.39 -50.19 28.95
N LEU A 425 23.29 -50.90 28.73
CA LEU A 425 23.14 -52.34 28.93
C LEU A 425 23.11 -53.04 27.56
N SER A 426 24.17 -53.76 27.21
CA SER A 426 24.16 -54.62 26.01
C SER A 426 23.24 -55.84 26.24
N PRO A 427 22.58 -56.38 25.20
CA PRO A 427 21.85 -57.65 25.29
C PRO A 427 22.71 -58.81 25.85
N GLU A 428 24.02 -58.74 25.68
CA GLU A 428 25.03 -59.70 26.14
C GLU A 428 25.47 -59.48 27.60
N GLY A 429 24.92 -58.47 28.29
CA GLY A 429 25.19 -58.19 29.71
C GLY A 429 26.39 -57.29 30.00
N GLU A 430 27.02 -56.71 28.97
CA GLU A 430 28.09 -55.72 29.16
C GLU A 430 27.52 -54.36 29.60
N ILE A 431 27.99 -53.85 30.74
CA ILE A 431 27.54 -52.58 31.32
C ILE A 431 28.59 -51.49 31.07
N ARG A 432 28.22 -50.44 30.34
CA ARG A 432 29.06 -49.26 30.13
C ARG A 432 28.76 -48.20 31.19
N PRO A 433 29.67 -47.89 32.12
CA PRO A 433 29.34 -47.05 33.28
C PRO A 433 29.30 -45.55 32.96
N ALA A 434 29.92 -45.08 31.87
CA ALA A 434 30.09 -43.65 31.63
C ALA A 434 28.98 -43.06 30.75
N LEU A 435 28.03 -42.36 31.36
CA LEU A 435 26.99 -41.62 30.63
C LEU A 435 27.47 -40.21 30.20
N PRO A 436 27.01 -39.71 29.04
CA PRO A 436 27.33 -38.37 28.57
C PRO A 436 26.70 -37.30 29.46
N GLY A 437 27.40 -36.18 29.66
CA GLY A 437 26.87 -35.02 30.39
C GLY A 437 27.14 -34.99 31.90
N ARG A 438 27.90 -35.95 32.46
CA ARG A 438 28.26 -36.00 33.90
C ARG A 438 29.01 -34.77 34.43
N ASN A 439 29.65 -34.00 33.55
CA ASN A 439 30.42 -32.79 33.90
C ASN A 439 29.53 -31.54 33.93
N ALA A 440 28.24 -31.64 33.59
CA ALA A 440 27.32 -30.51 33.67
C ALA A 440 26.97 -30.22 35.14
N GLY A 441 26.92 -28.94 35.50
CA GLY A 441 26.59 -28.47 36.85
C GLY A 441 25.09 -28.24 37.09
N ASP A 442 24.23 -28.85 36.28
CA ASP A 442 22.76 -28.73 36.37
C ASP A 442 22.10 -30.04 36.79
N GLU A 443 20.78 -30.03 36.96
CA GLU A 443 19.98 -31.16 37.42
C GLU A 443 20.08 -32.37 36.48
N ILE A 444 20.28 -32.12 35.17
CA ILE A 444 20.54 -33.20 34.20
C ILE A 444 21.93 -33.82 34.42
N GLY A 445 22.93 -33.01 34.74
CA GLY A 445 24.26 -33.48 35.15
C GLY A 445 24.22 -34.29 36.44
N ASP A 446 23.45 -33.85 37.43
CA ASP A 446 23.21 -34.61 38.67
C ASP A 446 22.56 -35.96 38.38
N LEU A 447 21.52 -35.98 37.54
CA LEU A 447 20.88 -37.23 37.13
C LEU A 447 21.85 -38.17 36.42
N ALA A 448 22.69 -37.64 35.52
CA ALA A 448 23.71 -38.43 34.83
C ALA A 448 24.75 -39.02 35.80
N ARG A 449 25.13 -38.28 36.86
CA ARG A 449 26.03 -38.78 37.93
C ARG A 449 25.35 -39.88 38.75
N SER A 450 24.13 -39.69 39.20
CA SER A 450 23.38 -40.71 39.96
C SER A 450 23.16 -41.99 39.16
N PHE A 451 22.80 -41.88 37.87
CA PHE A 451 22.67 -43.04 36.99
C PHE A 451 24.02 -43.74 36.74
N THR A 452 25.10 -42.99 36.58
CA THR A 452 26.46 -43.54 36.47
C THR A 452 26.84 -44.34 37.74
N ASP A 453 26.50 -43.83 38.92
CA ASP A 453 26.74 -44.54 40.19
C ASP A 453 25.94 -45.84 40.28
N LEU A 454 24.67 -45.82 39.87
CA LEU A 454 23.83 -47.01 39.81
C LEU A 454 24.37 -48.07 38.85
N LEU A 455 24.76 -47.67 37.63
CA LEU A 455 25.36 -48.58 36.64
C LEU A 455 26.69 -49.17 37.15
N ARG A 456 27.49 -48.37 37.86
CA ARG A 456 28.73 -48.84 38.47
C ARG A 456 28.48 -49.90 39.54
N ARG A 457 27.54 -49.66 40.47
CA ARG A 457 27.15 -50.65 41.49
C ARG A 457 26.56 -51.92 40.89
N LEU A 458 25.75 -51.78 39.84
CA LEU A 458 25.17 -52.91 39.11
C LEU A 458 26.27 -53.78 38.49
N ARG A 459 27.26 -53.15 37.86
CA ARG A 459 28.43 -53.84 37.30
C ARG A 459 29.25 -54.57 38.39
N GLU A 460 29.57 -53.89 39.49
CA GLU A 460 30.28 -54.49 40.63
C GLU A 460 29.51 -55.70 41.20
N TYR A 461 28.17 -55.62 41.27
CA TYR A 461 27.33 -56.73 41.71
C TYR A 461 27.31 -57.90 40.72
N THR A 462 27.22 -57.65 39.41
CA THR A 462 27.32 -58.71 38.39
C THR A 462 28.70 -59.39 38.37
N GLU A 463 29.77 -58.62 38.57
CA GLU A 463 31.14 -59.15 38.66
C GLU A 463 31.33 -59.99 39.92
N TYR A 464 30.78 -59.54 41.06
CA TYR A 464 30.72 -60.33 42.29
C TYR A 464 29.97 -61.66 42.08
N LEU A 465 28.80 -61.65 41.44
CA LEU A 465 28.06 -62.88 41.15
C LEU A 465 28.83 -63.84 40.23
N THR A 466 29.56 -63.31 39.25
CA THR A 466 30.35 -64.11 38.30
C THR A 466 31.56 -64.73 38.97
N THR A 467 32.30 -63.95 39.76
CA THR A 467 33.45 -64.44 40.55
C THR A 467 33.02 -65.40 41.65
N LEU A 468 31.88 -65.17 42.31
CA LEU A 468 31.28 -66.10 43.27
C LEU A 468 30.93 -67.42 42.60
N LYS A 469 30.26 -67.42 41.45
CA LYS A 469 29.99 -68.66 40.68
C LYS A 469 31.27 -69.39 40.34
N ALA A 470 32.30 -68.68 39.85
CA ALA A 470 33.57 -69.29 39.49
C ALA A 470 34.30 -69.90 40.70
N LYS A 471 34.31 -69.17 41.83
CA LYS A 471 34.95 -69.62 43.08
C LYS A 471 34.19 -70.79 43.72
N LEU A 472 32.86 -70.73 43.75
CA LEU A 472 32.02 -71.82 44.25
C LEU A 472 32.17 -73.09 43.39
N ALA A 473 32.24 -72.94 42.06
CA ALA A 473 32.50 -74.06 41.16
C ALA A 473 33.89 -74.69 41.40
N HIS A 474 34.89 -73.87 41.71
CA HIS A 474 36.24 -74.35 42.04
C HIS A 474 36.28 -75.07 43.40
N GLU A 475 35.65 -74.50 44.43
CA GLU A 475 35.58 -75.07 45.78
C GLU A 475 34.68 -76.30 45.89
N LEU A 476 33.71 -76.49 44.98
CA LEU A 476 32.90 -77.72 44.89
C LEU A 476 33.60 -78.83 44.09
N ARG A 477 34.41 -78.47 43.07
CA ARG A 477 35.10 -79.45 42.22
C ARG A 477 36.18 -80.22 42.99
N THR A 478 36.87 -79.56 43.91
CA THR A 478 37.95 -80.15 44.73
C THR A 478 37.46 -81.27 45.67
N PRO A 479 36.43 -81.07 46.52
CA PRO A 479 35.91 -82.14 47.37
C PRO A 479 35.20 -83.24 46.56
N LEU A 480 34.56 -82.92 45.44
CA LEU A 480 33.94 -83.93 44.58
C LEU A 480 34.99 -84.87 43.98
N ALA A 481 36.12 -84.30 43.53
CA ALA A 481 37.28 -85.08 43.08
C ALA A 481 37.83 -85.96 44.21
N VAL A 482 37.95 -85.43 45.44
CA VAL A 482 38.40 -86.19 46.61
C VAL A 482 37.43 -87.33 46.96
N VAL A 483 36.10 -87.12 46.88
CA VAL A 483 35.10 -88.17 47.14
C VAL A 483 35.13 -89.25 46.05
N THR A 484 35.24 -88.90 44.77
CA THR A 484 35.42 -89.90 43.70
C THR A 484 36.71 -90.68 43.84
N THR A 485 37.81 -90.03 44.28
CA THR A 485 39.09 -90.70 44.52
C THR A 485 39.03 -91.62 45.76
N SER A 486 38.27 -91.21 46.79
CA SER A 486 38.04 -92.02 48.00
C SER A 486 37.14 -93.23 47.73
N LEU A 487 36.14 -93.09 46.85
CA LEU A 487 35.30 -94.19 46.36
C LEU A 487 36.10 -95.18 45.48
N ASP A 488 36.97 -94.69 44.59
CA ASP A 488 37.87 -95.54 43.77
C ASP A 488 38.89 -96.31 44.63
N ASN A 489 39.20 -95.81 45.83
CA ASN A 489 40.00 -96.53 46.84
C ASN A 489 39.18 -97.54 47.65
N LEU A 490 37.90 -97.26 47.93
CA LEU A 490 36.99 -98.17 48.66
C LEU A 490 36.52 -99.36 47.82
N GLU A 491 36.51 -99.23 46.49
CA GLU A 491 36.15 -100.32 45.58
C GLU A 491 37.28 -101.37 45.40
N ARG A 492 38.47 -101.12 45.98
CA ARG A 492 39.68 -101.94 45.76
C ARG A 492 40.14 -102.86 46.91
N GLU A 493 39.38 -103.07 48.00
CA GLU A 493 39.89 -103.95 49.08
C GLU A 493 38.84 -104.76 49.90
N PRO A 494 38.90 -106.11 49.85
CA PRO A 494 38.50 -107.04 50.92
C PRO A 494 39.74 -107.61 51.64
N HIS A 495 39.94 -107.27 52.92
CA HIS A 495 39.68 -108.09 54.13
C HIS A 495 40.68 -109.20 54.49
N GLU A 496 41.53 -108.94 55.50
CA GLU A 496 41.75 -109.85 56.65
C GLU A 496 42.30 -109.09 57.89
N ARG A 497 41.87 -109.55 59.08
CA ARG A 497 42.01 -109.03 60.47
C ARG A 497 43.42 -109.35 61.08
N PRO A 498 43.80 -109.01 62.35
CA PRO A 498 43.00 -108.67 63.55
C PRO A 498 43.53 -107.60 64.56
N LEU A 499 42.65 -107.31 65.55
CA LEU A 499 42.79 -106.53 66.80
C LEU A 499 44.02 -106.88 67.66
N VAL A 500 44.61 -105.86 68.34
CA VAL A 500 44.98 -105.87 69.78
C VAL A 500 45.00 -104.42 70.33
N THR A 501 44.42 -104.23 71.51
CA THR A 501 44.42 -103.03 72.39
C THR A 501 45.60 -103.00 73.37
N LEU A 502 46.12 -101.82 73.76
CA LEU A 502 46.63 -101.49 75.12
C LEU A 502 46.85 -99.94 75.29
N PRO A 503 46.93 -99.40 76.54
CA PRO A 503 46.52 -98.04 76.93
C PRO A 503 47.60 -97.15 77.62
N GLY A 504 47.27 -95.89 77.94
CA GLY A 504 47.47 -95.28 79.29
C GLY A 504 48.56 -94.21 79.55
N GLN A 505 48.15 -93.13 80.26
CA GLN A 505 48.90 -92.08 81.02
C GLN A 505 49.67 -90.98 80.24
N ALA A 506 49.94 -89.76 80.73
CA ALA A 506 49.38 -88.81 81.71
C ALA A 506 50.24 -87.50 81.66
N GLN A 507 49.65 -86.36 82.07
CA GLN A 507 50.26 -85.16 82.72
C GLN A 507 51.07 -84.06 81.96
N GLY A 508 50.70 -82.81 82.32
CA GLY A 508 51.53 -81.59 82.44
C GLY A 508 51.56 -80.68 81.21
N GLY A 509 51.39 -79.35 81.24
CA GLY A 509 51.38 -78.35 82.32
C GLY A 509 52.04 -77.04 81.83
N HIS A 510 51.25 -75.96 81.74
CA HIS A 510 51.54 -74.50 81.79
C HIS A 510 52.86 -73.84 81.32
N GLY A 511 52.71 -72.69 80.65
CA GLY A 511 53.66 -71.57 80.60
C GLY A 511 53.07 -70.33 79.91
N SER A 512 53.28 -69.13 80.46
CA SER A 512 52.48 -67.90 80.29
C SER A 512 53.38 -66.66 80.08
N LEU A 513 52.80 -65.57 79.52
CA LEU A 513 53.23 -64.15 79.48
C LEU A 513 54.47 -63.81 78.60
N GLY A 514 54.58 -62.66 77.90
CA GLY A 514 53.74 -61.46 77.73
C GLY A 514 54.59 -60.27 77.21
N ARG A 515 53.92 -59.29 76.55
CA ARG A 515 54.29 -57.86 76.32
C ARG A 515 55.45 -57.50 75.34
N HIS A 516 55.17 -56.84 74.19
CA HIS A 516 54.96 -55.38 73.89
C HIS A 516 56.27 -54.66 73.43
N PRO A 517 56.25 -53.45 72.84
CA PRO A 517 55.74 -53.00 71.53
C PRO A 517 56.78 -52.16 70.73
N ARG A 518 56.32 -51.40 69.71
CA ARG A 518 56.99 -50.40 68.84
C ARG A 518 57.71 -51.01 67.63
N CYS A 519 57.88 -50.37 66.48
CA CYS A 519 57.37 -49.21 65.73
C CYS A 519 58.24 -49.19 64.45
N HIS A 520 57.74 -48.56 63.37
CA HIS A 520 58.49 -48.09 62.19
C HIS A 520 59.04 -49.18 61.26
N GLU A 521 58.95 -49.08 59.93
CA GLU A 521 58.79 -47.93 59.02
C GLU A 521 57.72 -48.17 57.95
#